data_AF-A0A943TGK4-F1
#
_entry.id   AF-A0A943TGK4-F1
#
_cell.length_a   1.000
_cell.length_b   1.000
_cell.length_c   1.000
_cell.angle_alpha   90.00
_cell.angle_beta   90.00
_cell.angle_gamma   90.00
#
_symmetry.space_group_name_H-M   'P 1'
#
loop_
_entity.id
_entity.type
_entity.pdbx_description
1 polymer ?
#
loop_
_entity_poly.entity_id
_entity_poly.type
_entity_poly.pdbx_seq_one_letter_code
_entity_poly.pdbx_strand_id
1 'polypeptide(L)'
;KTTDSHDTKRYLKQLKSLTSKYSSELSEIGITVERSGKLTVNEDLLKTANNSKVRKIFSPDQEYSKKAYSICGKFNTAVRDDIVSQINGKGLHINIAL
;
A
#
# COMPACT_ATOMS: atom_id res chain seq x y z
N LYS A 1 -5.58 16.27 -4.33
CA LYS A 1 -6.78 15.82 -3.58
C LYS A 1 -6.46 14.47 -2.97
N THR A 2 -6.00 14.44 -1.73
CA THR A 2 -5.81 13.20 -0.97
C THR A 2 -7.13 12.85 -0.32
N THR A 3 -7.61 11.64 -0.55
CA THR A 3 -8.78 11.05 0.11
C THR A 3 -8.52 11.03 1.62
N ASP A 4 -9.09 11.98 2.36
CA ASP A 4 -8.86 12.14 3.82
C ASP A 4 -9.62 11.12 4.67
N SER A 5 -10.31 10.16 4.03
CA SER A 5 -11.03 9.06 4.68
C SER A 5 -10.14 8.31 5.69
N HIS A 6 -10.70 8.11 6.88
CA HIS A 6 -10.08 7.40 8.00
C HIS A 6 -9.58 6.02 7.58
N ASP A 7 -10.35 5.30 6.77
CA ASP A 7 -10.02 3.95 6.30
C ASP A 7 -8.85 3.96 5.33
N THR A 8 -8.79 4.94 4.43
CA THR A 8 -7.67 5.06 3.47
C THR A 8 -6.35 5.29 4.20
N LYS A 9 -6.33 6.21 5.18
CA LYS A 9 -5.15 6.46 6.03
C LYS A 9 -4.77 5.22 6.85
N ARG A 10 -5.77 4.51 7.38
CA ARG A 10 -5.58 3.30 8.18
C ARG A 10 -4.96 2.17 7.36
N TYR A 11 -5.42 1.91 6.14
CA TYR A 11 -4.84 0.86 5.28
C TYR A 11 -3.47 1.25 4.75
N LEU A 12 -3.23 2.53 4.44
CA LEU A 12 -1.89 3.02 4.10
C LEU A 12 -0.90 2.80 5.25
N LYS A 13 -1.28 3.10 6.50
CA LYS A 13 -0.44 2.88 7.68
C LYS A 13 -0.16 1.38 7.88
N GLN A 14 -1.15 0.51 7.67
CA GLN A 14 -0.97 -0.94 7.74
C GLN A 14 0.01 -1.43 6.67
N LEU A 15 -0.11 -0.96 5.42
CA LEU A 15 0.82 -1.33 4.35
C LEU A 15 2.24 -0.89 4.67
N LYS A 16 2.43 0.37 5.10
CA LYS A 16 3.75 0.88 5.53
C LYS A 16 4.34 0.05 6.66
N SER A 17 3.55 -0.26 7.69
CA SER A 17 3.98 -1.08 8.82
C SER A 17 4.39 -2.49 8.39
N LEU A 18 3.60 -3.11 7.50
CA LEU A 18 3.91 -4.41 6.93
C LEU A 18 5.24 -4.34 6.17
N THR A 19 5.42 -3.40 5.26
CA THR A 19 6.65 -3.25 4.49
C THR A 19 7.87 -2.94 5.37
N SER A 20 7.72 -2.13 6.42
CA SER A 20 8.80 -1.91 7.39
C SER A 20 9.17 -3.16 8.19
N LYS A 21 8.19 -4.01 8.55
CA LYS A 21 8.46 -5.30 9.22
C LYS A 21 9.35 -6.20 8.38
N TYR A 22 9.17 -6.18 7.05
CA TYR A 22 9.95 -7.00 6.10
C TYR A 22 11.16 -6.26 5.50
N SER A 23 11.56 -5.12 6.08
CA SER A 23 12.63 -4.27 5.52
C SER A 23 13.98 -4.99 5.45
N SER A 24 14.28 -5.90 6.38
CA SER A 24 15.50 -6.70 6.36
C SER A 24 15.50 -7.67 5.18
N GLU A 25 14.43 -8.46 4.99
CA GLU A 25 14.37 -9.41 3.89
C GLU A 25 14.32 -8.70 2.52
N LEU A 26 13.61 -7.57 2.44
CA LEU A 26 13.58 -6.72 1.25
C LEU A 26 14.98 -6.19 0.92
N SER A 27 15.75 -5.77 1.93
CA SER A 27 17.12 -5.28 1.74
C SER A 27 18.05 -6.37 1.19
N GLU A 28 17.90 -7.62 1.66
CA GLU A 28 18.68 -8.76 1.18
C GLU A 28 18.51 -9.06 -0.32
N ILE A 29 17.44 -8.59 -0.93
CA ILE A 29 17.18 -8.73 -2.37
C ILE A 29 17.33 -7.40 -3.13
N GLY A 30 17.93 -6.38 -2.51
CA GLY A 30 18.19 -5.09 -3.14
C GLY A 30 17.03 -4.10 -3.08
N ILE A 31 16.02 -4.30 -2.24
CA ILE A 31 14.90 -3.36 -2.05
C ILE A 31 15.06 -2.66 -0.70
N THR A 32 15.31 -1.36 -0.72
CA THR A 32 15.42 -0.54 0.50
C THR A 32 14.08 0.12 0.82
N VAL A 33 13.69 0.07 2.10
CA VAL A 33 12.50 0.74 2.63
C VAL A 33 12.94 2.04 3.32
N GLU A 34 12.62 3.19 2.74
CA GLU A 34 12.88 4.49 3.36
C GLU A 34 11.94 4.75 4.53
N ARG A 35 12.34 5.64 5.46
CA ARG A 35 11.51 6.06 6.61
C ARG A 35 10.16 6.66 6.19
N SER A 36 10.08 7.26 5.01
CA SER A 36 8.85 7.79 4.41
C SER A 36 7.84 6.70 4.01
N GLY A 37 8.30 5.45 3.89
CA GLY A 37 7.59 4.33 3.28
C GLY A 37 7.82 4.19 1.77
N LYS A 38 8.70 5.00 1.19
CA LYS A 38 9.14 4.84 -0.21
C LYS A 38 10.04 3.61 -0.34
N LEU A 39 9.87 2.89 -1.44
CA LEU A 39 10.71 1.76 -1.83
C LEU A 39 11.71 2.20 -2.89
N THR A 40 12.98 1.89 -2.68
CA THR A 40 14.03 2.08 -3.69
C THR A 40 14.63 0.73 -4.05
N VAL A 41 14.89 0.52 -5.33
CA VAL A 41 15.42 -0.73 -5.86
C VAL A 41 16.84 -0.50 -6.32
N ASN A 42 17.76 -1.31 -5.83
CA ASN A 42 19.08 -1.48 -6.42
C ASN A 42 18.98 -2.61 -7.45
N GLU A 43 18.96 -2.26 -8.72
CA GLU A 43 18.76 -3.23 -9.81
C GLU A 43 19.85 -4.30 -9.87
N ASP A 44 21.11 -3.94 -9.61
CA ASP A 44 22.22 -4.89 -9.69
C ASP A 44 22.16 -5.92 -8.57
N LEU A 45 21.80 -5.49 -7.36
CA LEU A 45 21.55 -6.40 -6.24
C LEU A 45 20.31 -7.26 -6.48
N LEU A 46 19.25 -6.69 -7.07
CA LEU A 46 18.04 -7.45 -7.36
C LEU A 46 18.26 -8.51 -8.46
N LYS A 47 19.05 -8.18 -9.50
CA LYS A 47 19.41 -9.12 -10.58
C LYS A 47 20.29 -10.26 -10.08
N THR A 48 21.16 -9.99 -9.12
CA THR A 48 22.05 -10.99 -8.50
C THR A 48 21.39 -11.73 -7.33
N ALA A 49 20.26 -11.23 -6.82
CA ALA A 49 19.54 -11.84 -5.72
C ALA A 49 19.08 -13.25 -6.08
N ASN A 50 19.30 -14.20 -5.17
CA ASN A 50 18.87 -15.58 -5.38
C ASN A 50 17.34 -15.65 -5.48
N ASN A 51 16.83 -16.28 -6.54
CA ASN A 51 15.40 -16.52 -6.76
C ASN A 51 14.69 -17.13 -5.54
N SER A 52 15.36 -17.97 -4.76
CA SER A 52 14.82 -18.53 -3.51
C SER A 52 14.52 -17.44 -2.48
N LYS A 53 15.39 -16.44 -2.32
CA LYS A 53 15.17 -15.30 -1.42
C LYS A 53 14.02 -14.41 -1.91
N VAL A 54 13.98 -14.12 -3.21
CA VAL A 54 12.88 -13.36 -3.82
C VAL A 54 11.53 -14.08 -3.60
N ARG A 55 11.51 -15.40 -3.83
CA ARG A 55 10.33 -16.24 -3.62
C ARG A 55 9.90 -16.34 -2.15
N LYS A 56 10.82 -16.30 -1.19
CA LYS A 56 10.47 -16.29 0.24
C LYS A 56 9.68 -15.05 0.67
N ILE A 57 9.77 -13.97 -0.09
CA ILE A 57 9.04 -12.73 0.20
C ILE A 57 7.79 -12.64 -0.68
N PHE A 58 7.96 -12.83 -1.99
CA PHE A 58 6.94 -12.49 -2.98
C PHE A 58 6.14 -13.68 -3.53
N SER A 59 6.42 -14.92 -3.12
CA SER A 59 5.55 -16.04 -3.52
C SER A 59 4.14 -15.85 -2.96
N PRO A 60 3.10 -16.35 -3.67
CA PRO A 60 1.70 -16.19 -3.25
C PRO A 60 1.41 -16.80 -1.88
N ASP A 61 2.17 -17.82 -1.48
CA ASP A 61 1.98 -18.49 -0.19
C ASP A 61 2.56 -17.73 1.01
N GLN A 62 3.39 -16.72 0.76
CA GLN A 62 4.11 -16.00 1.80
C GLN A 62 3.23 -14.98 2.51
N GLU A 63 3.48 -14.81 3.80
CA GLU A 63 2.73 -13.90 4.66
C GLU A 63 2.74 -12.46 4.11
N TYR A 64 3.90 -12.01 3.63
CA TYR A 64 4.05 -10.67 3.05
C TYR A 64 3.11 -10.45 1.88
N SER A 65 3.19 -11.29 0.84
CA SER A 65 2.32 -11.22 -0.35
C SER A 65 0.84 -11.28 -0.01
N LYS A 66 0.44 -12.24 0.85
CA LYS A 66 -0.96 -12.41 1.28
C LYS A 66 -1.51 -11.17 1.98
N LYS A 67 -0.75 -10.64 2.94
CA LYS A 67 -1.16 -9.46 3.71
C LYS A 67 -1.13 -8.19 2.86
N ALA A 68 -0.09 -8.01 2.04
CA ALA A 68 0.01 -6.89 1.12
C ALA A 68 -1.19 -6.88 0.16
N TYR A 69 -1.50 -8.01 -0.47
CA TYR A 69 -2.65 -8.15 -1.36
C TYR A 69 -3.96 -7.82 -0.65
N SER A 70 -4.19 -8.36 0.56
CA SER A 70 -5.40 -8.08 1.34
C SER A 70 -5.54 -6.60 1.72
N ILE A 71 -4.44 -5.97 2.19
CA ILE A 71 -4.43 -4.55 2.56
C ILE A 71 -4.69 -3.68 1.33
N CYS A 72 -4.03 -3.97 0.19
CA CYS A 72 -4.24 -3.25 -1.06
C CYS A 72 -5.67 -3.39 -1.58
N GLY A 73 -6.29 -4.57 -1.48
CA GLY A 73 -7.69 -4.76 -1.82
C GLY A 73 -8.63 -3.87 -0.99
N LYS A 74 -8.43 -3.85 0.34
CA LYS A 74 -9.20 -2.99 1.25
C LYS A 74 -8.94 -1.50 1.02
N PHE A 75 -7.68 -1.14 0.76
CA PHE A 75 -7.30 0.22 0.41
C PHE A 75 -7.99 0.69 -0.88
N ASN A 76 -8.02 -0.16 -1.91
CA ASN A 76 -8.68 0.15 -3.18
C ASN A 76 -10.20 0.34 -2.99
N THR A 77 -10.86 -0.53 -2.21
CA THR A 77 -12.27 -0.34 -1.86
C THR A 77 -12.50 0.96 -1.10
N ALA A 78 -11.69 1.25 -0.07
CA ALA A 78 -11.82 2.48 0.72
C ALA A 78 -11.64 3.75 -0.13
N VAL A 79 -10.68 3.75 -1.07
CA VAL A 79 -10.48 4.85 -2.02
C VAL A 79 -11.67 4.99 -2.95
N ARG A 80 -12.20 3.88 -3.48
CA ARG A 80 -13.39 3.89 -4.34
C ARG A 80 -14.60 4.47 -3.60
N ASP A 81 -14.85 4.02 -2.38
CA ASP A 81 -15.97 4.48 -1.56
C ASP A 81 -15.84 5.96 -1.21
N ASP A 82 -14.62 6.43 -0.91
CA ASP A 82 -14.35 7.85 -0.68
C ASP A 82 -14.62 8.70 -1.93
N ILE A 83 -14.18 8.25 -3.12
CA ILE A 83 -14.47 8.93 -4.38
C ILE A 83 -15.99 8.98 -4.65
N VAL A 84 -16.69 7.85 -4.49
CA VAL A 84 -18.14 7.79 -4.68
C VAL A 84 -18.87 8.70 -3.70
N SER A 85 -18.45 8.74 -2.43
CA SER A 85 -19.01 9.64 -1.42
C SER A 85 -18.79 11.12 -1.76
N GLN A 86 -17.60 11.48 -2.26
CA GLN A 86 -17.31 12.84 -2.70
C GLN A 86 -18.20 13.26 -3.88
N ILE A 87 -18.43 12.36 -4.85
CA ILE A 87 -19.32 12.62 -6.00
C ILE A 87 -20.78 12.73 -5.55
N ASN A 88 -21.23 11.84 -4.66
CA ASN A 88 -22.64 11.71 -4.32
C ASN A 88 -23.14 12.61 -3.17
N GLY A 89 -22.27 13.19 -2.34
CA GLY A 89 -22.75 13.71 -1.05
C GLY A 89 -22.00 14.85 -0.34
N LYS A 90 -21.00 15.50 -0.96
CA LYS A 90 -20.36 16.69 -0.34
C LYS A 90 -20.22 17.92 -1.24
N GLY A 91 -20.73 17.87 -2.48
CA GLY A 91 -20.59 18.93 -3.47
C GLY A 91 -21.86 19.71 -3.83
N LEU A 92 -23.03 19.32 -3.34
CA LEU A 92 -24.30 19.99 -3.65
C LEU A 92 -25.07 20.28 -2.36
N HIS A 93 -24.55 21.21 -1.56
CA HIS A 93 -25.43 22.06 -0.77
C HIS A 93 -26.13 22.99 -1.76
N ILE A 94 -27.14 22.51 -2.49
CA ILE A 94 -28.03 23.41 -3.21
C ILE A 94 -28.89 24.04 -2.12
N ASN A 95 -28.48 25.23 -1.67
CA ASN A 95 -29.29 26.05 -0.79
C ASN A 95 -30.48 26.57 -1.60
N ILE A 96 -31.53 25.77 -1.72
CA ILE A 96 -32.82 26.23 -2.24
C ILE A 96 -33.53 26.92 -1.09
N ALA A 97 -33.06 28.12 -0.72
CA ALA A 97 -33.88 29.05 0.02
C ALA A 97 -34.85 29.68 -1.00
N LEU A 98 -36.12 29.29 -0.90
CA LEU A 98 -37.27 29.90 -1.59
C LEU A 98 -37.60 31.25 -0.97
#